data_AF-A0A6M1RYD4-F1
#
_entry.id   AF-A0A6M1RYD4-F1
#
_cell.length_a   1.000
_cell.length_b   1.000
_cell.length_c   1.000
_cell.angle_alpha   90.00
_cell.angle_beta   90.00
_cell.angle_gamma   90.00
#
_symmetry.space_group_name_H-M   'P 1'
#
loop_
_entity.id
_entity.type
_entity.pdbx_description
1 polymer ?
#
loop_
_entity_poly.entity_id
_entity_poly.type
_entity_poly.pdbx_seq_one_letter_code
_entity_poly.pdbx_strand_id
1 'polypeptide(L)'
;MIRKTILSVASSLVLLASGVAPLHAEPKGKDAEVKVFVSPLTFAFTHFVFLTDQLEDEAKQLGGVTVLKADGQLSAPKQIADIEAAIVQGVDGIILAPADADALAPVVKEAIAAGITVVTVDRPVNGVPEVLANVSADNFKGAEAQGEAVVKDFPNGAKIVNLQGIPGDKTANDRNGGAHKVLDAAGDKYKFVSEQAANFSRDKGLAVAENILTGLSEVPDVIIAANDDMALGAAQAVDARGLKGKIKIYGYDGSEDALKGVKDGDLAGTVDQFPGQQGRIAVRTLVEFIREGKKPASSDVLVAPIAITPENLQQAERVGLVN
;
A
#
# COMPACT_ATOMS: atom_id res chain seq x y z
N MET A 1 22.67 -52.48 70.72
CA MET A 1 22.80 -52.30 69.26
C MET A 1 21.75 -51.29 68.81
N ILE A 2 22.16 -50.04 68.58
CA ILE A 2 21.27 -48.91 68.28
C ILE A 2 21.25 -48.74 66.74
N ARG A 3 20.07 -48.91 66.11
CA ARG A 3 19.88 -48.62 64.68
C ARG A 3 19.60 -47.13 64.50
N LYS A 4 20.46 -46.45 63.73
CA LYS A 4 20.30 -45.07 63.27
C LYS A 4 19.32 -45.03 62.10
N THR A 5 18.28 -44.21 62.21
CA THR A 5 17.41 -43.82 61.09
C THR A 5 17.86 -42.45 60.61
N ILE A 6 18.31 -42.35 59.37
CA ILE A 6 18.72 -41.11 58.70
C ILE A 6 17.46 -40.50 58.06
N LEU A 7 17.06 -39.31 58.49
CA LEU A 7 16.08 -38.48 57.79
C LEU A 7 16.85 -37.64 56.75
N SER A 8 16.57 -37.86 55.47
CA SER A 8 17.05 -37.02 54.38
C SER A 8 16.08 -35.86 54.18
N VAL A 9 16.56 -34.63 54.35
CA VAL A 9 15.82 -33.40 54.05
C VAL A 9 16.03 -33.08 52.58
N ALA A 10 15.01 -33.34 51.75
CA ALA A 10 14.99 -32.88 50.37
C ALA A 10 14.61 -31.38 50.34
N SER A 11 15.57 -30.52 50.03
CA SER A 11 15.31 -29.10 49.73
C SER A 11 14.81 -28.99 48.29
N SER A 12 13.54 -28.62 48.12
CA SER A 12 12.95 -28.33 46.81
C SER A 12 13.47 -26.99 46.29
N LEU A 13 14.33 -27.04 45.28
CA LEU A 13 14.71 -25.88 44.47
C LEU A 13 13.47 -25.43 43.67
N VAL A 14 12.97 -24.23 43.94
CA VAL A 14 11.97 -23.57 43.08
C VAL A 14 12.71 -23.07 41.83
N LEU A 15 12.52 -23.75 40.70
CA LEU A 15 12.92 -23.22 39.40
C LEU A 15 12.02 -22.01 39.09
N LEU A 16 12.60 -20.81 39.12
CA LEU A 16 12.03 -19.63 38.46
C LEU A 16 12.01 -19.92 36.95
N ALA A 17 10.84 -20.26 36.42
CA ALA A 17 10.62 -20.26 35.00
C ALA A 17 10.84 -18.83 34.50
N SER A 18 11.92 -18.64 33.73
CA SER A 18 12.18 -17.43 32.96
C SER A 18 11.02 -17.24 31.97
N GLY A 19 10.00 -16.49 32.38
CA GLY A 19 8.86 -16.16 31.55
C GLY A 19 9.33 -15.32 30.37
N VAL A 20 9.28 -15.91 29.18
CA VAL A 20 9.30 -15.13 27.94
C VAL A 20 8.05 -14.27 27.99
N ALA A 21 8.21 -12.96 28.11
CA ALA A 21 7.08 -12.04 28.04
C ALA A 21 6.37 -12.28 26.69
N PRO A 22 5.04 -12.41 26.68
CA PRO A 22 4.31 -12.64 25.44
C PRO A 22 4.58 -11.46 24.48
N LEU A 23 4.85 -11.80 23.22
CA LEU A 23 5.16 -10.83 22.15
C LEU A 23 4.00 -9.85 21.87
N HIS A 24 2.80 -10.14 22.39
CA HIS A 24 1.60 -9.33 22.28
C HIS A 24 0.89 -9.24 23.63
N ALA A 25 0.22 -8.12 23.88
CA ALA A 25 -0.64 -7.95 25.04
C ALA A 25 -1.82 -8.96 25.03
N GLU A 26 -2.31 -9.34 26.21
CA GLU A 26 -3.53 -10.13 26.34
C GLU A 26 -4.74 -9.39 25.74
N PRO A 27 -5.72 -10.10 25.16
CA PRO A 27 -6.92 -9.48 24.60
C PRO A 27 -7.67 -8.63 25.64
N LYS A 28 -8.10 -7.43 25.25
CA LYS A 28 -8.77 -6.48 26.16
C LYS A 28 -10.26 -6.77 26.39
N GLY A 29 -10.86 -7.66 25.61
CA GLY A 29 -12.30 -7.92 25.59
C GLY A 29 -13.02 -7.17 24.48
N LYS A 30 -14.14 -7.75 24.02
CA LYS A 30 -14.89 -7.32 22.82
C LYS A 30 -15.38 -5.87 22.86
N ASP A 31 -15.69 -5.35 24.04
CA ASP A 31 -16.25 -4.00 24.21
C ASP A 31 -15.21 -2.98 24.72
N ALA A 32 -13.92 -3.35 24.68
CA ALA A 32 -12.85 -2.46 25.16
C ALA A 32 -12.69 -1.23 24.26
N GLU A 33 -12.47 -0.08 24.89
CA GLU A 33 -11.99 1.13 24.21
C GLU A 33 -10.60 0.88 23.62
N VAL A 34 -10.39 1.27 22.37
CA VAL A 34 -9.13 1.10 21.64
C VAL A 34 -8.63 2.46 21.14
N LYS A 35 -7.42 2.84 21.51
CA LYS A 35 -6.76 4.04 21.00
C LYS A 35 -5.80 3.67 19.87
N VAL A 36 -6.08 4.13 18.65
CA VAL A 36 -5.29 3.83 17.45
C VAL A 36 -4.56 5.09 16.99
N PHE A 37 -3.27 4.97 16.69
CA PHE A 37 -2.51 6.00 16.00
C PHE A 37 -2.37 5.65 14.51
N VAL A 38 -2.74 6.56 13.62
CA VAL A 38 -2.67 6.39 12.17
C VAL A 38 -1.61 7.33 11.62
N SER A 39 -0.60 6.76 10.97
CA SER A 39 0.52 7.47 10.34
C SER A 39 0.55 7.13 8.86
N PRO A 40 -0.19 7.86 8.00
CA PRO A 40 -0.08 7.71 6.56
C PRO A 40 1.24 8.31 6.05
N LEU A 41 1.59 8.00 4.81
CA LEU A 41 2.77 8.54 4.14
C LEU A 41 2.75 10.07 4.09
N THR A 42 1.62 10.62 3.64
CA THR A 42 1.37 12.07 3.55
C THR A 42 -0.11 12.35 3.31
N PHE A 43 -0.63 13.46 3.81
CA PHE A 43 -1.96 13.97 3.39
C PHE A 43 -1.90 14.89 2.16
N ALA A 44 -0.71 15.16 1.61
CA ALA A 44 -0.57 15.84 0.32
C ALA A 44 -1.12 15.00 -0.85
N PHE A 45 -1.24 13.69 -0.67
CA PHE A 45 -1.79 12.77 -1.68
C PHE A 45 -3.21 12.38 -1.32
N THR A 46 -4.15 12.63 -2.23
CA THR A 46 -5.59 12.35 -2.04
C THR A 46 -5.88 10.87 -1.78
N HIS A 47 -5.02 9.97 -2.27
CA HIS A 47 -5.03 8.54 -1.94
C HIS A 47 -5.03 8.26 -0.43
N PHE A 48 -4.10 8.88 0.31
CA PHE A 48 -3.98 8.66 1.76
C PHE A 48 -5.01 9.42 2.57
N VAL A 49 -5.55 10.53 2.05
CA VAL A 49 -6.73 11.20 2.62
C VAL A 49 -7.92 10.25 2.56
N PHE A 50 -8.27 9.76 1.38
CA PHE A 50 -9.41 8.86 1.19
C PHE A 50 -9.27 7.57 1.99
N LEU A 51 -8.10 6.93 1.97
CA LEU A 51 -7.82 5.74 2.77
C LEU A 51 -8.06 5.99 4.27
N THR A 52 -7.57 7.12 4.79
CA THR A 52 -7.70 7.47 6.21
C THR A 52 -9.14 7.80 6.57
N ASP A 53 -9.89 8.48 5.70
CA ASP A 53 -11.30 8.79 5.93
C ASP A 53 -12.14 7.50 6.00
N GLN A 54 -11.90 6.55 5.09
CA GLN A 54 -12.60 5.25 5.10
C GLN A 54 -12.22 4.40 6.32
N LEU A 55 -10.97 4.49 6.78
CA LEU A 55 -10.50 3.90 8.03
C LEU A 55 -11.21 4.50 9.24
N GLU A 56 -11.32 5.83 9.32
CA GLU A 56 -12.01 6.52 10.42
C GLU A 56 -13.52 6.19 10.43
N ASP A 57 -14.14 6.07 9.26
CA ASP A 57 -15.54 5.68 9.15
C ASP A 57 -15.77 4.23 9.63
N GLU A 58 -14.85 3.31 9.32
CA GLU A 58 -14.88 1.95 9.87
C GLU A 58 -14.67 1.96 11.39
N ALA A 59 -13.71 2.76 11.89
CA ALA A 59 -13.46 2.89 13.33
C ALA A 59 -14.73 3.36 14.08
N LYS A 60 -15.47 4.31 13.51
CA LYS A 60 -16.77 4.75 14.06
C LYS A 60 -17.80 3.61 14.09
N GLN A 61 -17.87 2.80 13.03
CA GLN A 61 -18.79 1.66 12.95
C GLN A 61 -18.45 0.56 13.95
N LEU A 62 -17.17 0.33 14.23
CA LEU A 62 -16.72 -0.64 15.24
C LEU A 62 -17.03 -0.21 16.67
N GLY A 63 -17.21 1.10 16.91
CA GLY A 63 -17.52 1.71 18.20
C GLY A 63 -16.37 1.60 19.21
N GLY A 64 -16.25 2.55 20.15
CA GLY A 64 -15.19 2.53 21.18
C GLY A 64 -13.78 2.52 20.60
N VAL A 65 -13.56 3.17 19.46
CA VAL A 65 -12.25 3.33 18.82
C VAL A 65 -11.96 4.83 18.71
N THR A 66 -10.88 5.28 19.36
CA THR A 66 -10.37 6.64 19.25
C THR A 66 -9.21 6.65 18.26
N VAL A 67 -9.35 7.41 17.18
CA VAL A 67 -8.29 7.57 16.17
C VAL A 67 -7.53 8.87 16.43
N LEU A 68 -6.21 8.75 16.61
CA LEU A 68 -5.25 9.84 16.49
C LEU A 68 -4.55 9.73 15.15
N LYS A 69 -4.30 10.84 14.46
CA LYS A 69 -3.57 10.84 13.19
C LYS A 69 -2.52 11.93 13.13
N ALA A 70 -1.40 11.65 12.46
CA ALA A 70 -0.39 12.63 12.14
C ALA A 70 0.07 12.45 10.69
N ASP A 71 0.14 13.55 9.95
CA ASP A 71 0.61 13.56 8.57
C ASP A 71 2.10 13.18 8.50
N GLY A 72 2.47 12.11 7.79
CA GLY A 72 3.86 11.71 7.63
C GLY A 72 4.72 12.69 6.83
N GLN A 73 4.10 13.57 6.03
CA GLN A 73 4.76 14.62 5.24
C GLN A 73 5.94 14.11 4.39
N LEU A 74 5.85 12.87 3.87
CA LEU A 74 6.93 12.23 3.10
C LEU A 74 8.27 12.18 3.85
N SER A 75 8.25 12.18 5.20
CA SER A 75 9.45 12.32 6.02
C SER A 75 9.56 11.18 7.02
N ALA A 76 10.52 10.28 6.79
CA ALA A 76 10.83 9.20 7.72
C ALA A 76 11.20 9.71 9.13
N PRO A 77 12.08 10.73 9.30
CA PRO A 77 12.36 11.29 10.62
C PRO A 77 11.12 11.83 11.34
N LYS A 78 10.18 12.42 10.60
CA LYS A 78 8.93 12.91 11.18
C LYS A 78 8.05 11.76 11.66
N GLN A 79 7.83 10.75 10.81
CA GLN A 79 7.03 9.58 11.19
C GLN A 79 7.64 8.84 12.39
N ILE A 80 8.97 8.75 12.48
CA ILE A 80 9.67 8.20 13.65
C ILE A 80 9.29 8.98 14.92
N ALA A 81 9.44 10.31 14.90
CA ALA A 81 9.12 11.16 16.05
C ALA A 81 7.62 11.07 16.45
N ASP A 82 6.72 10.99 15.48
CA ASP A 82 5.29 10.85 15.75
C ASP A 82 4.95 9.48 16.37
N ILE A 83 5.60 8.40 15.91
CA ILE A 83 5.44 7.06 16.49
C ILE A 83 6.00 7.02 17.91
N GLU A 84 7.18 7.59 18.17
CA GLU A 84 7.74 7.71 19.52
C GLU A 84 6.78 8.44 20.46
N ALA A 85 6.17 9.54 19.99
CA ALA A 85 5.15 10.25 20.75
C ALA A 85 3.90 9.40 21.00
N ALA A 86 3.47 8.58 20.02
CA ALA A 86 2.35 7.65 20.17
C ALA A 86 2.66 6.54 21.19
N ILE A 87 3.90 6.03 21.22
CA ILE A 87 4.38 5.08 22.23
C ILE A 87 4.26 5.69 23.62
N VAL A 88 4.78 6.91 23.82
CA VAL A 88 4.70 7.62 25.11
C VAL A 88 3.25 7.88 25.53
N GLN A 89 2.37 8.16 24.56
CA GLN A 89 0.93 8.35 24.81
C GLN A 89 0.17 7.05 25.13
N GLY A 90 0.81 5.88 25.06
CA GLY A 90 0.21 4.59 25.37
C GLY A 90 -0.96 4.25 24.45
N VAL A 91 -0.80 4.43 23.13
CA VAL A 91 -1.79 3.92 22.16
C VAL A 91 -1.79 2.40 22.14
N ASP A 92 -2.91 1.80 21.77
CA ASP A 92 -3.08 0.34 21.76
C ASP A 92 -2.62 -0.29 20.45
N GLY A 93 -2.70 0.49 19.37
CA GLY A 93 -2.19 0.06 18.08
C GLY A 93 -1.83 1.21 17.17
N ILE A 94 -1.02 0.86 16.15
CA ILE A 94 -0.55 1.76 15.11
C ILE A 94 -0.94 1.19 13.74
N ILE A 95 -1.44 2.07 12.87
CA ILE A 95 -1.61 1.79 11.44
C ILE A 95 -0.66 2.71 10.68
N LEU A 96 0.29 2.11 9.95
CA LEU A 96 1.41 2.83 9.34
C LEU A 96 1.49 2.58 7.83
N ALA A 97 1.56 3.65 7.05
CA ALA A 97 2.11 3.62 5.69
C ALA A 97 3.50 4.31 5.73
N PRO A 98 4.61 3.54 5.77
CA PRO A 98 5.95 4.10 5.98
C PRO A 98 6.43 4.95 4.79
N ALA A 99 7.08 6.07 5.11
CA ALA A 99 7.82 6.90 4.16
C ALA A 99 9.06 6.21 3.63
N ASP A 100 9.66 5.35 4.44
CA ASP A 100 10.79 4.50 4.05
C ASP A 100 10.69 3.18 4.82
N ALA A 101 10.72 2.06 4.09
CA ALA A 101 10.47 0.74 4.66
C ALA A 101 11.56 0.28 5.62
N ASP A 102 12.81 0.72 5.41
CA ASP A 102 13.97 0.32 6.23
C ASP A 102 14.17 1.29 7.39
N ALA A 103 14.04 2.60 7.15
CA ALA A 103 14.26 3.63 8.17
C ALA A 103 13.22 3.58 9.30
N LEU A 104 11.99 3.15 9.01
CA LEU A 104 10.92 3.02 10.01
C LEU A 104 10.99 1.68 10.78
N ALA A 105 11.75 0.69 10.32
CA ALA A 105 11.78 -0.63 10.95
C ALA A 105 12.20 -0.60 12.43
N PRO A 106 13.21 0.19 12.87
CA PRO A 106 13.60 0.26 14.28
C PRO A 106 12.48 0.77 15.20
N VAL A 107 11.85 1.90 14.86
CA VAL A 107 10.79 2.48 15.71
C VAL A 107 9.53 1.61 15.75
N VAL A 108 9.25 0.87 14.68
CA VAL A 108 8.17 -0.14 14.67
C VAL A 108 8.48 -1.27 15.66
N LYS A 109 9.74 -1.77 15.69
CA LYS A 109 10.16 -2.77 16.68
C LYS A 109 10.05 -2.24 18.11
N GLU A 110 10.36 -0.97 18.33
CA GLU A 110 10.21 -0.31 19.64
C GLU A 110 8.74 -0.24 20.07
N ALA A 111 7.82 0.12 19.17
CA ALA A 111 6.38 0.12 19.46
C ALA A 111 5.88 -1.28 19.81
N ILE A 112 6.27 -2.29 19.05
CA ILE A 112 5.91 -3.70 19.31
C ILE A 112 6.47 -4.16 20.66
N ALA A 113 7.73 -3.82 20.98
CA ALA A 113 8.34 -4.13 22.27
C ALA A 113 7.65 -3.43 23.45
N ALA A 114 7.00 -2.28 23.21
CA ALA A 114 6.14 -1.60 24.18
C ALA A 114 4.73 -2.21 24.29
N GLY A 115 4.44 -3.30 23.57
CA GLY A 115 3.15 -4.00 23.59
C GLY A 115 2.09 -3.40 22.66
N ILE A 116 2.48 -2.49 21.76
CA ILE A 116 1.57 -1.84 20.81
C ILE A 116 1.44 -2.71 19.55
N THR A 117 0.20 -3.01 19.16
CA THR A 117 -0.04 -3.80 17.94
C THR A 117 0.21 -2.93 16.71
N VAL A 118 0.96 -3.41 15.73
CA VAL A 118 1.24 -2.66 14.50
C VAL A 118 0.66 -3.37 13.28
N VAL A 119 -0.09 -2.63 12.47
CA VAL A 119 -0.50 -3.00 11.11
C VAL A 119 0.12 -2.01 10.13
N THR A 120 0.68 -2.51 9.04
CA THR A 120 1.07 -1.66 7.91
C THR A 120 -0.02 -1.64 6.85
N VAL A 121 -0.14 -0.53 6.11
CA VAL A 121 -1.14 -0.36 5.06
C VAL A 121 -0.51 0.29 3.84
N ASP A 122 -0.99 -0.01 2.63
CA ASP A 122 -0.47 0.41 1.32
C ASP A 122 0.91 -0.18 0.98
N ARG A 123 1.85 -0.09 1.92
CA ARG A 123 3.26 -0.44 1.79
C ARG A 123 3.81 -1.01 3.11
N PRO A 124 4.68 -2.03 3.07
CA PRO A 124 5.21 -2.67 4.27
C PRO A 124 6.42 -1.92 4.84
N VAL A 125 6.79 -2.29 6.07
CA VAL A 125 8.15 -2.08 6.60
C VAL A 125 8.98 -3.35 6.42
N ASN A 126 10.29 -3.21 6.26
CA ASN A 126 11.18 -4.34 6.02
C ASN A 126 11.73 -4.94 7.32
N GLY A 127 11.89 -6.26 7.35
CA GLY A 127 12.62 -6.94 8.43
C GLY A 127 11.95 -6.87 9.80
N VAL A 128 10.63 -6.73 9.85
CA VAL A 128 9.80 -6.75 11.07
C VAL A 128 8.68 -7.79 10.96
N PRO A 129 8.98 -9.10 11.10
CA PRO A 129 7.97 -10.16 11.00
C PRO A 129 6.91 -10.12 12.12
N GLU A 130 7.12 -9.33 13.16
CA GLU A 130 6.20 -9.13 14.28
C GLU A 130 5.07 -8.13 13.97
N VAL A 131 5.11 -7.42 12.83
CA VAL A 131 3.96 -6.65 12.34
C VAL A 131 2.79 -7.61 12.12
N LEU A 132 1.63 -7.30 12.71
CA LEU A 132 0.46 -8.18 12.72
C LEU A 132 -0.02 -8.49 11.30
N ALA A 133 -0.09 -7.46 10.46
CA ALA A 133 -0.45 -7.56 9.06
C ALA A 133 0.13 -6.39 8.25
N ASN A 134 0.40 -6.63 6.98
CA ASN A 134 0.45 -5.65 5.92
C ASN A 134 -0.83 -5.77 5.09
N VAL A 135 -1.64 -4.71 5.05
CA VAL A 135 -2.85 -4.61 4.23
C VAL A 135 -2.55 -3.77 3.01
N SER A 136 -2.40 -4.40 1.85
CA SER A 136 -2.05 -3.71 0.62
C SER A 136 -2.84 -4.24 -0.56
N ALA A 137 -2.82 -3.52 -1.67
CA ALA A 137 -3.24 -4.08 -2.95
C ALA A 137 -2.31 -5.24 -3.35
N ASP A 138 -2.83 -6.23 -4.09
CA ASP A 138 -1.99 -7.15 -4.84
C ASP A 138 -1.43 -6.43 -6.08
N ASN A 139 -0.35 -5.67 -5.86
CA ASN A 139 0.23 -4.79 -6.86
C ASN A 139 0.62 -5.52 -8.15
N PHE A 140 1.13 -6.75 -8.01
CA PHE A 140 1.51 -7.59 -9.13
C PHE A 140 0.28 -8.00 -9.94
N LYS A 141 -0.79 -8.50 -9.28
CA LYS A 141 -2.06 -8.84 -9.96
C LYS A 141 -2.72 -7.65 -10.62
N GLY A 142 -2.72 -6.49 -9.97
CA GLY A 142 -3.29 -5.29 -10.59
C GLY A 142 -2.50 -4.84 -11.82
N ALA A 143 -1.18 -5.03 -11.85
CA ALA A 143 -0.39 -4.74 -13.04
C ALA A 143 -0.51 -5.81 -14.12
N GLU A 144 -0.77 -7.07 -13.76
CA GLU A 144 -1.24 -8.05 -14.74
C GLU A 144 -2.53 -7.55 -15.40
N ALA A 145 -3.51 -7.05 -14.62
CA ALA A 145 -4.75 -6.49 -15.17
C ALA A 145 -4.51 -5.25 -16.06
N GLN A 146 -3.54 -4.39 -15.73
CA GLN A 146 -3.12 -3.27 -16.59
C GLN A 146 -2.56 -3.77 -17.92
N GLY A 147 -1.65 -4.76 -17.91
CA GLY A 147 -1.10 -5.37 -19.11
C GLY A 147 -2.15 -6.08 -19.96
N GLU A 148 -3.11 -6.75 -19.31
CA GLU A 148 -4.25 -7.41 -19.99
C GLU A 148 -5.15 -6.39 -20.71
N ALA A 149 -5.36 -5.21 -20.11
CA ALA A 149 -6.08 -4.12 -20.76
C ALA A 149 -5.35 -3.63 -22.02
N VAL A 150 -4.01 -3.53 -21.99
CA VAL A 150 -3.20 -3.20 -23.17
C VAL A 150 -3.33 -4.29 -24.25
N VAL A 151 -3.21 -5.57 -23.89
CA VAL A 151 -3.35 -6.69 -24.84
C VAL A 151 -4.73 -6.71 -25.50
N LYS A 152 -5.79 -6.45 -24.73
CA LYS A 152 -7.16 -6.35 -25.24
C LYS A 152 -7.33 -5.23 -26.26
N ASP A 153 -6.73 -4.09 -25.99
CA ASP A 153 -6.86 -2.89 -26.83
C ASP A 153 -5.96 -2.93 -28.07
N PHE A 154 -4.88 -3.71 -28.02
CA PHE A 154 -3.88 -3.85 -29.08
C PHE A 154 -3.63 -5.33 -29.45
N PRO A 155 -4.63 -6.06 -29.98
CA PRO A 155 -4.51 -7.50 -30.26
C PRO A 155 -3.40 -7.84 -31.27
N ASN A 156 -2.95 -6.86 -32.06
CA ASN A 156 -1.90 -7.00 -33.07
C ASN A 156 -0.51 -6.55 -32.59
N GLY A 157 -0.36 -6.21 -31.31
CA GLY A 157 0.89 -5.67 -30.74
C GLY A 157 0.88 -4.15 -30.59
N ALA A 158 1.84 -3.63 -29.82
CA ALA A 158 1.97 -2.22 -29.48
C ALA A 158 3.42 -1.85 -29.16
N LYS A 159 3.80 -0.61 -29.46
CA LYS A 159 5.00 0.06 -28.93
C LYS A 159 4.65 0.73 -27.61
N ILE A 160 5.37 0.36 -26.57
CA ILE A 160 5.03 0.65 -25.18
C ILE A 160 6.10 1.55 -24.57
N VAL A 161 5.67 2.65 -23.96
CA VAL A 161 6.48 3.40 -23.01
C VAL A 161 6.02 3.02 -21.61
N ASN A 162 6.97 2.70 -20.73
CA ASN A 162 6.71 2.32 -19.34
C ASN A 162 7.29 3.37 -18.38
N LEU A 163 6.41 4.08 -17.66
CA LEU A 163 6.79 5.03 -16.61
C LEU A 163 6.79 4.33 -15.25
N GLN A 164 7.98 4.03 -14.75
CA GLN A 164 8.19 3.26 -13.54
C GLN A 164 8.13 4.14 -12.28
N GLY A 165 7.84 3.50 -11.14
CA GLY A 165 7.80 4.14 -9.82
C GLY A 165 9.19 4.47 -9.26
N ILE A 166 9.31 4.46 -7.93
CA ILE A 166 10.59 4.68 -7.23
C ILE A 166 11.44 3.40 -7.33
N PRO A 167 12.69 3.46 -7.83
CA PRO A 167 13.57 2.29 -7.85
C PRO A 167 13.80 1.71 -6.45
N GLY A 168 13.67 0.39 -6.32
CA GLY A 168 13.87 -0.32 -5.05
C GLY A 168 12.62 -0.42 -4.17
N ASP A 169 11.56 0.35 -4.45
CA ASP A 169 10.28 0.25 -3.76
C ASP A 169 9.53 -1.02 -4.17
N LYS A 170 9.00 -1.78 -3.20
CA LYS A 170 8.29 -3.04 -3.47
C LYS A 170 7.08 -2.85 -4.37
N THR A 171 6.30 -1.79 -4.15
CA THR A 171 5.12 -1.48 -4.96
C THR A 171 5.50 -1.18 -6.40
N ALA A 172 6.56 -0.38 -6.62
CA ALA A 172 7.09 -0.11 -7.95
C ALA A 172 7.57 -1.40 -8.65
N ASN A 173 8.29 -2.25 -7.93
CA ASN A 173 8.83 -3.51 -8.47
C ASN A 173 7.71 -4.49 -8.85
N ASP A 174 6.70 -4.65 -7.99
CA ASP A 174 5.56 -5.54 -8.24
C ASP A 174 4.74 -5.06 -9.45
N ARG A 175 4.47 -3.75 -9.54
CA ARG A 175 3.72 -3.18 -10.67
C ARG A 175 4.50 -3.34 -11.99
N ASN A 176 5.81 -3.10 -11.98
CA ASN A 176 6.63 -3.33 -13.15
C ASN A 176 6.63 -4.82 -13.56
N GLY A 177 6.85 -5.72 -12.60
CA GLY A 177 6.91 -7.15 -12.84
C GLY A 177 5.59 -7.74 -13.37
N GLY A 178 4.45 -7.28 -12.85
CA GLY A 178 3.13 -7.72 -13.31
C GLY A 178 2.84 -7.32 -14.76
N ALA A 179 3.16 -6.07 -15.13
CA ALA A 179 3.00 -5.58 -16.49
C ALA A 179 3.90 -6.36 -17.48
N HIS A 180 5.18 -6.54 -17.14
CA HIS A 180 6.11 -7.35 -17.94
C HIS A 180 5.63 -8.79 -18.11
N LYS A 181 5.17 -9.44 -17.03
CA LYS A 181 4.71 -10.82 -17.10
C LYS A 181 3.63 -11.01 -18.17
N VAL A 182 2.68 -10.08 -18.28
CA VAL A 182 1.61 -10.18 -19.28
C VAL A 182 2.10 -9.80 -20.67
N LEU A 183 2.80 -8.66 -20.79
CA LEU A 183 3.17 -8.10 -22.09
C LEU A 183 4.27 -8.92 -22.77
N ASP A 184 5.27 -9.39 -22.03
CA ASP A 184 6.35 -10.24 -22.55
C ASP A 184 5.80 -11.62 -22.94
N ALA A 185 4.89 -12.20 -22.14
CA ALA A 185 4.23 -13.47 -22.46
C ALA A 185 3.30 -13.38 -23.67
N ALA A 186 2.76 -12.20 -23.97
CA ALA A 186 1.92 -11.96 -25.13
C ALA A 186 2.71 -11.82 -26.46
N GLY A 187 4.05 -11.83 -26.37
CA GLY A 187 5.01 -12.01 -27.46
C GLY A 187 5.63 -10.73 -28.00
N ASP A 188 6.69 -10.87 -28.80
CA ASP A 188 7.56 -9.79 -29.34
C ASP A 188 6.85 -8.67 -30.13
N LYS A 189 5.54 -8.83 -30.40
CA LYS A 189 4.70 -7.78 -30.98
C LYS A 189 4.40 -6.66 -29.98
N TYR A 190 4.55 -6.90 -28.68
CA TYR A 190 4.50 -5.87 -27.64
C TYR A 190 5.95 -5.48 -27.29
N LYS A 191 6.34 -4.26 -27.66
CA LYS A 191 7.73 -3.82 -27.57
C LYS A 191 7.83 -2.63 -26.64
N PHE A 192 8.53 -2.80 -25.53
CA PHE A 192 8.96 -1.68 -24.70
C PHE A 192 10.01 -0.85 -25.46
N VAL A 193 9.61 0.34 -25.91
CA VAL A 193 10.49 1.27 -26.65
C VAL A 193 11.19 2.26 -25.73
N SER A 194 10.69 2.45 -24.50
CA SER A 194 11.38 3.16 -23.43
C SER A 194 10.80 2.78 -22.08
N GLU A 195 11.67 2.67 -21.07
CA GLU A 195 11.29 2.39 -19.69
C GLU A 195 12.10 3.29 -18.77
N GLN A 196 11.44 4.17 -18.02
CA GLN A 196 12.12 5.16 -17.18
C GLN A 196 11.36 5.44 -15.90
N ALA A 197 12.10 5.63 -14.82
CA ALA A 197 11.54 5.99 -13.53
C ALA A 197 11.04 7.45 -13.53
N ALA A 198 9.77 7.65 -13.18
CA ALA A 198 9.17 8.94 -12.87
C ALA A 198 8.77 9.06 -11.39
N ASN A 199 9.14 8.08 -10.55
CA ASN A 199 9.12 8.16 -9.09
C ASN A 199 7.73 8.51 -8.50
N PHE A 200 6.66 8.01 -9.12
CA PHE A 200 5.26 8.27 -8.74
C PHE A 200 4.84 9.74 -8.75
N SER A 201 5.63 10.64 -9.34
CA SER A 201 5.37 12.09 -9.30
C SER A 201 4.85 12.58 -10.65
N ARG A 202 3.82 13.44 -10.59
CA ARG A 202 3.14 13.98 -11.78
C ARG A 202 4.06 14.86 -12.64
N ASP A 203 4.80 15.75 -11.98
CA ASP A 203 5.78 16.64 -12.59
C ASP A 203 6.93 15.87 -13.26
N LYS A 204 7.43 14.80 -12.62
CA LYS A 204 8.40 13.91 -13.24
C LYS A 204 7.79 13.08 -14.37
N GLY A 205 6.54 12.61 -14.23
CA GLY A 205 5.81 11.91 -15.27
C GLY A 205 5.70 12.74 -16.55
N LEU A 206 5.34 14.02 -16.41
CA LEU A 206 5.35 15.00 -17.50
C LEU A 206 6.74 15.13 -18.13
N ALA A 207 7.76 15.48 -17.34
CA ALA A 207 9.10 15.72 -17.85
C ALA A 207 9.73 14.48 -18.53
N VAL A 208 9.54 13.29 -17.97
CA VAL A 208 10.02 12.03 -18.54
C VAL A 208 9.29 11.70 -19.83
N ALA A 209 7.95 11.83 -19.87
CA ALA A 209 7.17 11.62 -21.08
C ALA A 209 7.57 12.59 -22.20
N GLU A 210 7.76 13.87 -21.91
CA GLU A 210 8.23 14.86 -22.88
C GLU A 210 9.60 14.48 -23.48
N ASN A 211 10.54 14.06 -22.64
CA ASN A 211 11.87 13.65 -23.05
C ASN A 211 11.81 12.39 -23.93
N ILE A 212 11.04 11.37 -23.53
CA ILE A 212 10.85 10.14 -24.30
C ILE A 212 10.23 10.46 -25.66
N LEU A 213 9.12 11.20 -25.69
CA LEU A 213 8.41 11.54 -26.93
C LEU A 213 9.25 12.43 -27.87
N THR A 214 10.23 13.16 -27.35
CA THR A 214 11.21 13.89 -28.18
C THR A 214 12.25 12.96 -28.80
N GLY A 215 12.71 11.98 -28.02
CA GLY A 215 13.79 11.08 -28.43
C GLY A 215 13.35 9.93 -29.34
N LEU A 216 12.06 9.57 -29.32
CA LEU A 216 11.53 8.50 -30.17
C LEU A 216 11.37 8.96 -31.63
N SER A 217 11.84 8.13 -32.57
CA SER A 217 11.66 8.36 -34.00
C SER A 217 10.24 8.12 -34.48
N GLU A 218 9.46 7.35 -33.71
CA GLU A 218 8.08 7.00 -33.98
C GLU A 218 7.23 7.20 -32.73
N VAL A 219 5.98 7.62 -32.92
CA VAL A 219 5.02 7.78 -31.83
C VAL A 219 4.68 6.40 -31.24
N PRO A 220 4.77 6.18 -29.93
CA PRO A 220 4.37 4.91 -29.31
C PRO A 220 2.83 4.77 -29.34
N ASP A 221 2.35 3.53 -29.29
CA ASP A 221 0.92 3.24 -29.28
C ASP A 221 0.32 3.44 -27.87
N VAL A 222 1.11 3.15 -26.84
CA VAL A 222 0.67 3.16 -25.45
C VAL A 222 1.74 3.67 -24.49
N ILE A 223 1.31 4.41 -23.47
CA ILE A 223 2.07 4.70 -22.26
C ILE A 223 1.39 3.95 -21.11
N ILE A 224 2.12 3.09 -20.42
CA ILE A 224 1.71 2.56 -19.11
C ILE A 224 2.49 3.30 -18.03
N ALA A 225 1.83 3.63 -16.94
CA ALA A 225 2.46 4.26 -15.79
C ALA A 225 2.16 3.46 -14.52
N ALA A 226 3.15 3.37 -13.64
CA ALA A 226 3.00 2.66 -12.37
C ALA A 226 2.09 3.40 -11.37
N ASN A 227 1.67 4.65 -11.65
CA ASN A 227 0.57 5.31 -10.97
C ASN A 227 -0.15 6.37 -11.82
N ASP A 228 -1.28 6.87 -11.32
CA ASP A 228 -2.15 7.84 -11.95
C ASP A 228 -1.51 9.22 -12.09
N ASP A 229 -0.75 9.68 -11.10
CA ASP A 229 -0.06 10.98 -11.19
C ASP A 229 0.92 11.03 -12.37
N MET A 230 1.72 9.98 -12.54
CA MET A 230 2.62 9.87 -13.69
C MET A 230 1.83 9.74 -15.01
N ALA A 231 0.72 9.00 -15.03
CA ALA A 231 -0.15 8.90 -16.21
C ALA A 231 -0.75 10.25 -16.60
N LEU A 232 -1.22 11.04 -15.64
CA LEU A 232 -1.78 12.36 -15.84
C LEU A 232 -0.72 13.38 -16.30
N GLY A 233 0.51 13.29 -15.78
CA GLY A 233 1.64 14.04 -16.30
C GLY A 233 1.97 13.66 -17.75
N ALA A 234 1.95 12.36 -18.07
CA ALA A 234 2.15 11.88 -19.43
C ALA A 234 1.03 12.35 -20.37
N ALA A 235 -0.23 12.36 -19.93
CA ALA A 235 -1.36 12.89 -20.69
C ALA A 235 -1.16 14.37 -21.05
N GLN A 236 -0.62 15.18 -20.13
CA GLN A 236 -0.25 16.56 -20.42
C GLN A 236 0.84 16.67 -21.51
N ALA A 237 1.88 15.82 -21.45
CA ALA A 237 2.93 15.78 -22.48
C ALA A 237 2.37 15.39 -23.87
N VAL A 238 1.44 14.44 -23.89
CA VAL A 238 0.78 13.95 -25.11
C VAL A 238 -0.13 15.02 -25.72
N ASP A 239 -0.91 15.72 -24.90
CA ASP A 239 -1.80 16.80 -25.34
C ASP A 239 -1.01 17.99 -25.89
N ALA A 240 0.07 18.41 -25.19
CA ALA A 240 0.95 19.49 -25.62
C ALA A 240 1.59 19.26 -27.01
N ARG A 241 1.67 18.00 -27.46
CA ARG A 241 2.19 17.60 -28.79
C ARG A 241 1.10 17.36 -29.83
N GLY A 242 -0.18 17.56 -29.50
CA GLY A 242 -1.30 17.24 -30.39
C GLY A 242 -1.39 15.74 -30.70
N LEU A 243 -0.99 14.89 -29.75
CA LEU A 243 -1.02 13.44 -29.85
C LEU A 243 -2.18 12.79 -29.08
N LYS A 244 -3.08 13.60 -28.50
CA LYS A 244 -4.31 13.12 -27.86
C LYS A 244 -5.10 12.23 -28.80
N GLY A 245 -5.55 11.07 -28.29
CA GLY A 245 -6.25 10.04 -29.07
C GLY A 245 -5.35 9.18 -29.97
N LYS A 246 -4.06 9.49 -30.13
CA LYS A 246 -3.09 8.65 -30.86
C LYS A 246 -2.32 7.70 -29.94
N ILE A 247 -2.19 8.06 -28.66
CA ILE A 247 -1.50 7.27 -27.64
C ILE A 247 -2.52 6.93 -26.55
N LYS A 248 -2.71 5.63 -26.26
CA LYS A 248 -3.49 5.21 -25.09
C LYS A 248 -2.63 5.32 -23.84
N ILE A 249 -3.22 5.76 -22.72
CA ILE A 249 -2.48 5.95 -21.47
C ILE A 249 -3.18 5.18 -20.37
N TYR A 250 -2.45 4.33 -19.65
CA TYR A 250 -2.96 3.59 -18.49
C TYR A 250 -2.24 4.01 -17.23
N GLY A 251 -3.01 4.38 -16.21
CA GLY A 251 -2.52 4.65 -14.87
C GLY A 251 -2.71 3.47 -13.91
N TYR A 252 -2.55 3.75 -12.64
CA TYR A 252 -2.76 2.85 -11.52
C TYR A 252 -3.08 3.73 -10.31
N ASP A 253 -4.13 3.40 -9.56
CA ASP A 253 -4.52 3.87 -8.22
C ASP A 253 -6.04 4.10 -8.15
N GLY A 254 -6.72 4.35 -9.28
CA GLY A 254 -8.15 4.63 -9.31
C GLY A 254 -8.50 6.00 -8.72
N SER A 255 -7.60 6.97 -8.86
CA SER A 255 -7.74 8.34 -8.34
C SER A 255 -8.88 9.11 -8.99
N GLU A 256 -9.45 10.08 -8.29
CA GLU A 256 -10.55 10.91 -8.82
C GLU A 256 -10.17 11.59 -10.14
N ASP A 257 -8.96 12.18 -10.21
CA ASP A 257 -8.42 12.81 -11.42
C ASP A 257 -8.26 11.79 -12.56
N ALA A 258 -7.80 10.57 -12.27
CA ALA A 258 -7.66 9.54 -13.31
C ALA A 258 -9.02 9.01 -13.76
N LEU A 259 -9.97 8.78 -12.86
CA LEU A 259 -11.33 8.37 -13.21
C LEU A 259 -12.02 9.44 -14.06
N LYS A 260 -11.78 10.73 -13.76
CA LYS A 260 -12.20 11.84 -14.61
C LYS A 260 -11.49 11.78 -15.97
N GLY A 261 -10.17 11.54 -15.99
CA GLY A 261 -9.40 11.37 -17.22
C GLY A 261 -9.89 10.21 -18.08
N VAL A 262 -10.32 9.10 -17.47
CA VAL A 262 -10.94 7.96 -18.17
C VAL A 262 -12.31 8.36 -18.74
N LYS A 263 -13.13 9.07 -17.97
CA LYS A 263 -14.44 9.59 -18.41
C LYS A 263 -14.32 10.58 -19.57
N ASP A 264 -13.32 11.47 -19.53
CA ASP A 264 -13.10 12.54 -20.49
C ASP A 264 -12.25 12.09 -21.71
N GLY A 265 -11.73 10.85 -21.67
CA GLY A 265 -10.94 10.24 -22.74
C GLY A 265 -9.46 10.67 -22.80
N ASP A 266 -8.94 11.27 -21.73
CA ASP A 266 -7.51 11.58 -21.56
C ASP A 266 -6.70 10.34 -21.18
N LEU A 267 -7.31 9.41 -20.45
CA LEU A 267 -6.73 8.10 -20.09
C LEU A 267 -7.58 6.98 -20.70
N ALA A 268 -6.92 5.91 -21.16
CA ALA A 268 -7.58 4.70 -21.61
C ALA A 268 -8.06 3.83 -20.44
N GLY A 269 -7.39 3.94 -19.29
CA GLY A 269 -7.79 3.26 -18.07
C GLY A 269 -6.88 3.58 -16.89
N THR A 270 -7.25 3.06 -15.73
CA THR A 270 -6.44 3.00 -14.51
C THR A 270 -6.61 1.61 -13.87
N VAL A 271 -5.94 1.35 -12.76
CA VAL A 271 -6.18 0.17 -11.91
C VAL A 271 -6.67 0.67 -10.57
N ASP A 272 -7.90 0.31 -10.19
CA ASP A 272 -8.39 0.61 -8.85
C ASP A 272 -7.83 -0.40 -7.86
N GLN A 273 -7.14 0.10 -6.84
CA GLN A 273 -6.52 -0.68 -5.79
C GLN A 273 -7.33 -0.69 -4.48
N PHE A 274 -8.51 -0.06 -4.50
CA PHE A 274 -9.45 0.01 -3.38
C PHE A 274 -8.82 0.52 -2.06
N PRO A 275 -8.23 1.73 -2.04
CA PRO A 275 -7.64 2.30 -0.82
C PRO A 275 -8.61 2.37 0.36
N GLY A 276 -9.90 2.59 0.11
CA GLY A 276 -10.91 2.59 1.15
C GLY A 276 -11.05 1.22 1.80
N GLN A 277 -11.19 0.17 0.97
CA GLN A 277 -11.20 -1.22 1.43
C GLN A 277 -9.94 -1.56 2.24
N GLN A 278 -8.76 -1.13 1.81
CA GLN A 278 -7.51 -1.32 2.55
C GLN A 278 -7.57 -0.67 3.94
N GLY A 279 -8.01 0.60 4.03
CA GLY A 279 -8.15 1.32 5.30
C GLY A 279 -9.14 0.64 6.26
N ARG A 280 -10.28 0.19 5.75
CA ARG A 280 -11.30 -0.55 6.53
C ARG A 280 -10.77 -1.87 7.07
N ILE A 281 -10.10 -2.66 6.22
CA ILE A 281 -9.50 -3.93 6.62
C ILE A 281 -8.42 -3.69 7.68
N ALA A 282 -7.54 -2.70 7.50
CA ALA A 282 -6.46 -2.41 8.42
C ALA A 282 -6.94 -2.14 9.86
N VAL A 283 -7.91 -1.23 10.02
CA VAL A 283 -8.43 -0.94 11.37
C VAL A 283 -9.24 -2.09 11.95
N ARG A 284 -10.01 -2.82 11.12
CA ARG A 284 -10.74 -3.99 11.60
C ARG A 284 -9.79 -5.08 12.08
N THR A 285 -8.76 -5.40 11.31
CA THR A 285 -7.72 -6.37 11.68
C THR A 285 -7.02 -5.97 12.98
N LEU A 286 -6.65 -4.70 13.12
CA LEU A 286 -6.01 -4.19 14.33
C LEU A 286 -6.93 -4.31 15.56
N VAL A 287 -8.17 -3.84 15.44
CA VAL A 287 -9.14 -3.78 16.56
C VAL A 287 -9.59 -5.18 16.97
N GLU A 288 -9.87 -6.08 16.03
CA GLU A 288 -10.22 -7.48 16.31
C GLU A 288 -9.08 -8.21 17.05
N PHE A 289 -7.82 -7.93 16.67
CA PHE A 289 -6.68 -8.49 17.38
C PHE A 289 -6.54 -7.95 18.80
N ILE A 290 -6.64 -6.63 18.99
CA ILE A 290 -6.51 -6.00 20.32
C ILE A 290 -7.63 -6.46 21.27
N ARG A 291 -8.86 -6.56 20.78
CA ARG A 291 -10.03 -6.93 21.59
C ARG A 291 -10.13 -8.41 21.87
N GLU A 292 -9.87 -9.24 20.85
CA GLU A 292 -10.23 -10.66 20.87
C GLU A 292 -9.03 -11.60 20.62
N GLY A 293 -7.84 -11.07 20.33
CA GLY A 293 -6.67 -11.86 19.96
C GLY A 293 -6.80 -12.54 18.59
N LYS A 294 -7.77 -12.11 17.77
CA LYS A 294 -8.06 -12.70 16.47
C LYS A 294 -6.97 -12.31 15.46
N LYS A 295 -6.19 -13.30 15.03
CA LYS A 295 -5.15 -13.12 14.01
C LYS A 295 -5.75 -13.15 12.60
N PRO A 296 -5.20 -12.37 11.65
CA PRO A 296 -5.54 -12.53 10.24
C PRO A 296 -5.08 -13.90 9.73
N ALA A 297 -5.70 -14.37 8.64
CA ALA A 297 -5.34 -15.65 8.03
C ALA A 297 -3.93 -15.64 7.39
N SER A 298 -3.43 -14.46 7.05
CA SER A 298 -2.11 -14.20 6.47
C SER A 298 -1.58 -12.89 7.05
N SER A 299 -0.25 -12.79 7.22
CA SER A 299 0.41 -11.51 7.54
C SER A 299 0.40 -10.55 6.35
N ASP A 300 0.25 -11.05 5.12
CA ASP A 300 -0.03 -10.23 3.94
C ASP A 300 -1.52 -10.36 3.58
N VAL A 301 -2.29 -9.31 3.84
CA VAL A 301 -3.72 -9.23 3.54
C VAL A 301 -3.88 -8.44 2.26
N LEU A 302 -4.04 -9.16 1.14
CA LEU A 302 -4.08 -8.57 -0.18
C LEU A 302 -5.50 -8.23 -0.62
N VAL A 303 -5.68 -6.98 -1.06
CA VAL A 303 -6.90 -6.52 -1.74
C VAL A 303 -6.71 -6.68 -3.25
N ALA A 304 -7.64 -7.35 -3.92
CA ALA A 304 -7.56 -7.63 -5.35
C ALA A 304 -7.88 -6.38 -6.17
N PRO A 305 -6.93 -5.81 -6.92
CA PRO A 305 -7.18 -4.65 -7.77
C PRO A 305 -7.94 -5.04 -9.03
N ILE A 306 -8.59 -4.08 -9.68
CA ILE A 306 -9.21 -4.26 -11.00
C ILE A 306 -8.81 -3.16 -11.96
N ALA A 307 -8.64 -3.49 -13.24
CA ALA A 307 -8.52 -2.48 -14.28
C ALA A 307 -9.87 -1.75 -14.44
N ILE A 308 -9.83 -0.42 -14.44
CA ILE A 308 -10.94 0.46 -14.70
C ILE A 308 -10.74 1.13 -16.06
N THR A 309 -11.70 0.92 -16.94
CA THR A 309 -11.79 1.49 -18.29
C THR A 309 -13.16 2.16 -18.45
N PRO A 310 -13.46 2.83 -19.58
CA PRO A 310 -14.78 3.42 -19.79
C PRO A 310 -15.93 2.41 -19.65
N GLU A 311 -15.72 1.13 -19.97
CA GLU A 311 -16.75 0.10 -19.92
C GLU A 311 -17.19 -0.28 -18.50
N ASN A 312 -16.32 -0.13 -17.50
CA ASN A 312 -16.59 -0.54 -16.12
C ASN A 312 -16.30 0.56 -15.09
N LEU A 313 -16.29 1.84 -15.51
CA LEU A 313 -16.02 2.99 -14.65
C LEU A 313 -16.84 3.00 -13.34
N GLN A 314 -18.07 2.50 -13.38
CA GLN A 314 -18.97 2.40 -12.23
C GLN A 314 -18.53 1.38 -11.15
N GLN A 315 -17.52 0.55 -11.44
CA GLN A 315 -16.94 -0.38 -10.47
C GLN A 315 -15.84 0.27 -9.61
N ALA A 316 -15.36 1.46 -9.97
CA ALA A 316 -14.34 2.14 -9.20
C ALA A 316 -14.88 2.60 -7.84
N GLU A 317 -14.11 2.39 -6.78
CA GLU A 317 -14.44 2.72 -5.39
C GLU A 317 -14.81 4.20 -5.24
N ARG A 318 -14.11 5.06 -5.98
CA ARG A 318 -14.25 6.51 -5.94
C ARG A 318 -15.14 7.09 -7.03
N VAL A 319 -15.87 6.27 -7.80
CA VAL A 319 -16.68 6.79 -8.92
C VAL A 319 -17.71 7.84 -8.50
N GLY A 320 -18.25 7.74 -7.28
CA GLY A 320 -19.20 8.71 -6.73
C GLY A 320 -18.64 10.11 -6.52
N LEU A 321 -17.31 10.28 -6.56
CA LEU A 321 -16.60 11.56 -6.40
C LEU A 321 -16.36 12.26 -7.76
N VAL A 322 -16.65 11.60 -8.88
CA VAL A 322 -16.32 12.04 -10.26
C VAL A 322 -17.52 12.73 -10.96
N ASN A 323 -18.47 13.24 -10.17
CA ASN A 323 -19.70 13.87 -10.69
C ASN A 323 -19.45 15.24 -11.32
#